data_AF-A0A1B8F7L3-F1
#
_entry.id   AF-A0A1B8F7L3-F1
#
_cell.length_a   1.000
_cell.length_b   1.000
_cell.length_c   1.000
_cell.angle_alpha   90.00
_cell.angle_beta   90.00
_cell.angle_gamma   90.00
#
_symmetry.space_group_name_H-M   'P 1'
#
loop_
_entity.id
_entity.type
_entity.pdbx_description
1 polymer ?
#
loop_
_entity_poly.entity_id
_entity_poly.type
_entity_poly.pdbx_seq_one_letter_code
_entity_poly.pdbx_strand_id
1 'polypeptide(L)'
;MDLAPGTFYWPSETYGHSPALATRSGWLSLACMPFVFATATKTNWITWLTGVSHERLQVFHRWISYAFFMLALLHTFPFVVYHIRFHDMEEHFSGSLMFYWTGIVALVIQAWLTFVSHSTIRNLGYEFFKMTHFLGAVIFMITFFWHCDHTLTSWDYFIATAALYVPCYVYPWLRTCFKNGINQRAQVVVEDCGFTRITIPAKFDWKPGQHCFLRFTGFGLPHAILSHPFTICSSPSTQPDEQSELVFYIRHQSNFTARLYQHGLENPNTLVPVLVEGPYGGINLQNYNNSDRLLVVAGGSGASWCLPFIEQFARDNSMPADAERGQVTTDDKESLPVSAPSGRNHSRLLSLRVILATRDISSRIWFLRTVGELLSKYPAINVSYIHVEVYLTGDAAEESDLANITPKDPASQASFKESATLNNKLSI
;
A
#
# COMPACT_ATOMS: atom_id res chain seq x y z
N MET A 1 51.09 -3.86 -27.63
CA MET A 1 50.06 -4.42 -26.72
C MET A 1 49.32 -3.25 -26.14
N ASP A 2 48.24 -2.82 -26.79
CA ASP A 2 47.36 -1.80 -26.24
C ASP A 2 46.34 -2.51 -25.34
N LEU A 3 46.70 -2.68 -24.07
CA LEU A 3 45.86 -3.26 -23.01
C LEU A 3 44.92 -2.22 -22.38
N ALA A 4 44.64 -1.12 -23.07
CA ALA A 4 43.58 -0.20 -22.71
C ALA A 4 42.44 -0.38 -23.73
N PRO A 5 41.18 -0.61 -23.30
CA PRO A 5 40.07 -0.67 -24.23
C PRO A 5 39.99 0.68 -24.98
N GLY A 6 40.18 0.61 -26.30
CA GLY A 6 40.05 1.74 -27.21
C GLY A 6 38.64 2.35 -27.15
N THR A 7 38.57 3.65 -27.47
CA THR A 7 37.48 4.61 -27.23
C THR A 7 36.04 4.06 -27.29
N PHE A 8 35.16 4.58 -26.43
CA PHE A 8 33.69 4.39 -26.42
C PHE A 8 32.95 4.84 -27.71
N TYR A 9 33.68 5.14 -28.77
CA TYR A 9 33.23 5.71 -30.04
C TYR A 9 33.71 4.81 -31.17
N TRP A 10 32.88 4.64 -32.20
CA TRP A 10 33.26 3.85 -33.37
C TRP A 10 34.49 4.46 -34.06
N PRO A 11 35.49 3.65 -34.43
CA PRO A 11 36.70 4.15 -35.08
C PRO A 11 36.49 4.54 -36.55
N SER A 12 35.33 4.25 -37.15
CA SER A 12 35.03 4.63 -38.53
C SER A 12 33.66 5.31 -38.66
N GLU A 13 33.59 6.30 -39.54
CA GLU A 13 32.37 7.05 -39.88
C GLU A 13 31.28 6.18 -40.54
N THR A 14 31.65 4.99 -41.01
CA THR A 14 30.78 4.03 -41.69
C THR A 14 29.70 3.39 -40.82
N TYR A 15 29.83 3.42 -39.48
CA TYR A 15 28.82 2.87 -38.56
C TYR A 15 27.80 3.92 -38.06
N GLY A 16 27.69 5.03 -38.79
CA GLY A 16 26.86 6.18 -38.44
C GLY A 16 27.58 7.08 -37.43
N HIS A 17 27.41 8.39 -37.58
CA HIS A 17 28.02 9.46 -36.79
C HIS A 17 27.60 9.48 -35.30
N SER A 18 27.23 8.34 -34.69
CA SER A 18 26.71 8.25 -33.32
C SER A 18 27.63 7.48 -32.37
N PRO A 19 27.82 7.94 -31.13
CA PRO A 19 28.56 7.19 -30.12
C PRO A 19 27.84 5.86 -29.82
N ALA A 20 28.51 4.72 -29.99
CA ALA A 20 27.93 3.38 -29.78
C ALA A 20 27.27 3.24 -28.41
N LEU A 21 27.91 3.81 -27.38
CA LEU A 21 27.40 3.85 -26.02
C LEU A 21 26.09 4.64 -25.92
N ALA A 22 26.02 5.83 -26.51
CA ALA A 22 24.85 6.70 -26.45
C ALA A 22 23.64 6.08 -27.14
N THR A 23 23.85 5.49 -28.32
CA THR A 23 22.78 4.81 -29.05
C THR A 23 22.28 3.63 -28.24
N ARG A 24 23.17 2.74 -27.77
CA ARG A 24 22.78 1.56 -26.97
C ARG A 24 22.09 1.91 -25.65
N SER A 25 22.57 2.92 -24.93
CA SER A 25 21.93 3.34 -23.68
C SER A 25 20.54 3.93 -23.94
N GLY A 26 20.32 4.62 -25.06
CA GLY A 26 18.99 5.07 -25.49
C GLY A 26 18.00 3.90 -25.67
N TRP A 27 18.46 2.82 -26.32
CA TRP A 27 17.66 1.59 -26.48
C TRP A 27 17.34 0.91 -25.16
N LEU A 28 18.34 0.76 -24.30
CA LEU A 28 18.14 0.17 -22.97
C LEU A 28 17.22 1.04 -22.10
N SER A 29 17.33 2.37 -22.23
CA SER A 29 16.46 3.34 -21.58
C SER A 29 15.00 3.11 -22.00
N LEU A 30 14.72 3.10 -23.31
CA LEU A 30 13.39 2.79 -23.85
C LEU A 30 12.88 1.40 -23.41
N ALA A 31 13.75 0.40 -23.36
CA ALA A 31 13.39 -0.95 -22.94
C ALA A 31 12.98 -1.05 -21.46
N CYS A 32 13.41 -0.12 -20.60
CA CYS A 32 12.94 -0.06 -19.21
C CYS A 32 11.47 0.37 -19.10
N MET A 33 10.97 1.18 -20.04
CA MET A 33 9.65 1.84 -19.96
C MET A 33 8.49 0.86 -19.70
N PRO A 34 8.29 -0.24 -20.45
CA PRO A 34 7.18 -1.17 -20.18
C PRO A 34 7.20 -1.72 -18.75
N PHE A 35 8.38 -2.01 -18.20
CA PHE A 35 8.53 -2.58 -16.87
C PHE A 35 8.27 -1.56 -15.75
N VAL A 36 8.65 -0.29 -15.96
CA VAL A 36 8.31 0.80 -15.03
C VAL A 36 6.80 0.89 -14.87
N PHE A 37 6.06 0.88 -15.97
CA PHE A 37 4.60 0.98 -15.95
C PHE A 37 3.91 -0.30 -15.46
N ALA A 38 4.43 -1.48 -15.81
CA ALA A 38 3.91 -2.76 -15.32
C ALA A 38 4.00 -2.91 -13.80
N THR A 39 4.95 -2.23 -13.15
CA THR A 39 5.15 -2.23 -11.70
C THR A 39 4.52 -1.02 -10.99
N ALA A 40 3.90 -0.10 -11.74
CA ALA A 40 3.35 1.14 -11.19
C ALA A 40 1.93 1.00 -10.62
N THR A 41 1.08 0.15 -11.20
CA THR A 41 -0.35 0.10 -10.89
C THR A 41 -0.69 -0.83 -9.72
N LYS A 42 -1.78 -0.51 -9.00
CA LYS A 42 -2.26 -1.29 -7.85
C LYS A 42 -2.80 -2.66 -8.24
N THR A 43 -3.52 -2.71 -9.36
CA THR A 43 -3.85 -3.95 -10.05
C THR A 43 -2.87 -4.10 -11.20
N ASN A 44 -2.13 -5.20 -11.24
CA ASN A 44 -1.17 -5.46 -12.30
C ASN A 44 -1.08 -6.96 -12.59
N TRP A 45 -0.64 -7.29 -13.80
CA TRP A 45 -0.49 -8.68 -14.26
C TRP A 45 0.46 -9.50 -13.39
N ILE A 46 1.51 -8.87 -12.86
CA ILE A 46 2.50 -9.55 -12.00
C ILE A 46 1.84 -10.03 -10.71
N THR A 47 1.04 -9.19 -10.07
CA THR A 47 0.28 -9.53 -8.86
C THR A 47 -0.71 -10.64 -9.15
N TRP A 48 -1.38 -10.61 -10.31
CA TRP A 48 -2.32 -11.65 -10.72
C TRP A 48 -1.63 -13.01 -10.93
N LEU A 49 -0.44 -13.04 -11.55
CA LEU A 49 0.30 -14.28 -11.82
C LEU A 49 1.03 -14.84 -10.59
N THR A 50 1.56 -13.96 -9.73
CA THR A 50 2.49 -14.36 -8.65
C THR A 50 1.92 -14.24 -7.24
N GLY A 51 0.82 -13.51 -7.07
CA GLY A 51 0.28 -13.14 -5.76
C GLY A 51 1.12 -12.11 -4.99
N VAL A 52 2.23 -11.61 -5.55
CA VAL A 52 3.06 -10.58 -4.91
C VAL A 52 2.29 -9.26 -4.86
N SER A 53 2.19 -8.63 -3.69
CA SER A 53 1.44 -7.39 -3.54
C SER A 53 2.08 -6.21 -4.31
N HIS A 54 1.24 -5.30 -4.80
CA HIS A 54 1.70 -4.11 -5.51
C HIS A 54 2.67 -3.25 -4.68
N GLU A 55 2.50 -3.22 -3.35
CA GLU A 55 3.41 -2.52 -2.42
C GLU A 55 4.86 -2.99 -2.55
N ARG A 56 5.06 -4.30 -2.73
CA ARG A 56 6.40 -4.89 -2.97
C ARG A 56 6.90 -4.54 -4.37
N LEU A 57 6.02 -4.53 -5.37
CA LEU A 57 6.36 -4.16 -6.75
C LEU A 57 6.79 -2.69 -6.88
N GLN A 58 6.35 -1.80 -5.99
CA GLN A 58 6.83 -0.42 -5.94
C GLN A 58 8.33 -0.30 -5.67
N VAL A 59 8.96 -1.32 -5.07
CA VAL A 59 10.43 -1.36 -4.96
C VAL A 59 11.06 -1.45 -6.35
N PHE A 60 10.55 -2.33 -7.20
CA PHE A 60 11.00 -2.49 -8.58
C PHE A 60 10.70 -1.25 -9.42
N HIS A 61 9.51 -0.65 -9.29
CA HIS A 61 9.17 0.59 -9.98
C HIS A 61 10.22 1.68 -9.77
N ARG A 62 10.70 1.87 -8.51
CA ARG A 62 11.75 2.85 -8.20
C ARG A 62 13.09 2.49 -8.83
N TRP A 63 13.57 1.27 -8.64
CA TRP A 63 14.87 0.85 -9.14
C TRP A 63 14.96 0.86 -10.67
N ILE A 64 13.89 0.43 -11.35
CA ILE A 64 13.83 0.48 -12.82
C ILE A 64 13.77 1.93 -13.28
N SER A 65 13.06 2.82 -12.57
CA SER A 65 13.04 4.25 -12.89
C SER A 65 14.43 4.91 -12.76
N TYR A 66 15.22 4.51 -11.76
CA TYR A 66 16.61 4.97 -11.63
C TYR A 66 17.49 4.46 -12.77
N ALA A 67 17.37 3.19 -13.15
CA ALA A 67 18.08 2.65 -14.31
C ALA A 67 17.67 3.38 -15.59
N PHE A 68 16.37 3.62 -15.78
CA PHE A 68 15.81 4.35 -16.91
C PHE A 68 16.41 5.77 -17.00
N PHE A 69 16.46 6.50 -15.89
CA PHE A 69 17.06 7.84 -15.86
C PHE A 69 18.57 7.83 -16.12
N MET A 70 19.32 6.92 -15.49
CA MET A 70 20.76 6.81 -15.71
C MET A 70 21.10 6.47 -17.17
N LEU A 71 20.35 5.58 -17.79
CA LEU A 71 20.51 5.22 -19.19
C LEU A 71 20.16 6.39 -20.13
N ALA A 72 19.16 7.20 -19.79
CA ALA A 72 18.84 8.44 -20.50
C ALA A 72 20.00 9.46 -20.41
N LEU A 73 20.64 9.63 -19.25
CA LEU A 73 21.82 10.50 -19.12
C LEU A 73 23.00 9.98 -19.95
N LEU A 74 23.25 8.66 -19.92
CA LEU A 74 24.26 8.00 -20.74
C LEU A 74 23.95 8.07 -22.24
N HIS A 75 22.69 8.27 -22.61
CA HIS A 75 22.30 8.56 -24.00
C HIS A 75 22.61 10.01 -24.35
N THR A 76 22.12 10.98 -23.57
CA THR A 76 22.20 12.40 -23.90
C THR A 76 23.62 12.96 -23.85
N PHE A 77 24.35 12.75 -22.75
CA PHE A 77 25.63 13.45 -22.56
C PHE A 77 26.71 13.05 -23.57
N PRO A 78 26.89 11.78 -23.97
CA PRO A 78 27.90 11.47 -24.97
C PRO A 78 27.55 12.01 -26.36
N PHE A 79 26.26 12.18 -26.71
CA PHE A 79 25.88 12.92 -27.93
C PHE A 79 26.28 14.39 -27.84
N VAL A 80 26.01 15.05 -26.72
CA VAL A 80 26.41 16.45 -26.49
C VAL A 80 27.94 16.60 -26.58
N VAL A 81 28.70 15.75 -25.90
CA VAL A 81 30.18 15.79 -25.93
C VAL A 81 30.73 15.52 -27.33
N TYR A 82 30.13 14.57 -28.06
CA TYR A 82 30.51 14.26 -29.43
C TYR A 82 30.35 15.47 -30.34
N HIS A 83 29.15 16.06 -30.38
CA HIS A 83 28.87 17.18 -31.30
C HIS A 83 29.60 18.48 -30.92
N ILE A 84 29.89 18.70 -29.63
CA ILE A 84 30.78 19.80 -29.22
C ILE A 84 32.20 19.57 -29.74
N ARG A 85 32.70 18.33 -29.68
CA ARG A 85 34.06 17.99 -30.12
C ARG A 85 34.25 18.13 -31.62
N PHE A 86 33.22 17.83 -32.42
CA PHE A 86 33.25 17.97 -33.88
C PHE A 86 32.81 19.36 -34.37
N HIS A 87 32.50 20.28 -33.46
CA HIS A 87 32.09 21.65 -33.77
C HIS A 87 30.83 21.75 -34.65
N ASP A 88 29.95 20.73 -34.62
CA ASP A 88 28.72 20.62 -35.42
C ASP A 88 27.44 20.68 -34.57
N MET A 89 27.57 21.03 -33.28
CA MET A 89 26.46 21.07 -32.33
C MET A 89 25.36 22.07 -32.72
N GLU A 90 25.73 23.28 -33.13
CA GLU A 90 24.75 24.30 -33.51
C GLU A 90 23.95 23.88 -34.76
N GLU A 91 24.63 23.27 -35.73
CA GLU A 91 24.02 22.72 -36.93
C GLU A 91 23.04 21.59 -36.59
N HIS A 92 23.43 20.63 -35.74
CA HIS A 92 22.53 19.55 -35.32
C HIS A 92 21.34 20.04 -34.51
N PHE A 93 21.56 21.00 -33.60
CA PHE A 93 20.48 21.56 -32.78
C PHE A 93 19.46 22.33 -33.62
N SER A 94 19.93 23.13 -34.58
CA SER A 94 19.07 23.93 -35.47
C SER A 94 18.40 23.08 -36.56
N GLY A 95 19.11 22.11 -37.12
CA GLY A 95 18.62 21.22 -38.18
C GLY A 95 17.66 20.14 -37.70
N SER A 96 17.76 19.69 -36.45
CA SER A 96 16.88 18.66 -35.85
C SER A 96 16.18 19.17 -34.59
N LEU A 97 15.66 20.40 -34.66
CA LEU A 97 15.10 21.14 -33.53
C LEU A 97 14.08 20.32 -32.73
N MET A 98 13.15 19.63 -33.41
CA MET A 98 12.12 18.82 -32.74
C MET A 98 12.72 17.68 -31.92
N PHE A 99 13.70 16.95 -32.45
CA PHE A 99 14.33 15.81 -31.76
C PHE A 99 15.08 16.27 -30.49
N TYR A 100 15.85 17.37 -30.61
CA TYR A 100 16.61 17.93 -29.49
C TYR A 100 15.70 18.52 -28.41
N TRP A 101 14.70 19.34 -28.79
CA TRP A 101 13.80 19.95 -27.81
C TRP A 101 12.95 18.92 -27.08
N THR A 102 12.36 17.97 -27.80
CA THR A 102 11.57 16.89 -27.17
C THR A 102 12.43 16.02 -26.25
N GLY A 103 13.68 15.74 -26.65
CA GLY A 103 14.64 15.02 -25.80
C GLY A 103 15.02 15.78 -24.53
N ILE A 104 15.29 17.09 -24.63
CA ILE A 104 15.58 17.96 -23.47
C ILE A 104 14.38 18.01 -22.52
N VAL A 105 13.18 18.24 -23.04
CA VAL A 105 11.96 18.29 -22.22
C VAL A 105 11.71 16.94 -21.55
N ALA A 106 11.82 15.84 -22.29
CA ALA A 106 11.69 14.49 -21.74
C ALA A 106 12.71 14.25 -20.61
N LEU A 107 13.98 14.63 -20.80
CA LEU A 107 15.03 14.45 -19.79
C LEU A 107 14.78 15.29 -18.53
N VAL A 108 14.37 16.55 -18.68
CA VAL A 108 14.05 17.43 -17.54
C VAL A 108 12.85 16.89 -16.75
N ILE A 109 11.79 16.46 -17.43
CA ILE A 109 10.62 15.88 -16.76
C ILE A 109 10.96 14.53 -16.13
N GLN A 110 11.79 13.70 -16.77
CA GLN A 110 12.27 12.45 -16.17
C GLN A 110 13.13 12.68 -14.92
N ALA A 111 13.97 13.72 -14.93
CA ALA A 111 14.72 14.15 -13.75
C ALA A 111 13.76 14.58 -12.62
N TRP A 112 12.74 15.38 -12.93
CA TRP A 112 11.70 15.74 -11.96
C TRP A 112 11.01 14.50 -11.37
N LEU A 113 10.56 13.58 -12.23
CA LEU A 113 9.92 12.32 -11.82
C LEU A 113 10.84 11.48 -10.92
N THR A 114 12.15 11.57 -11.11
CA THR A 114 13.14 10.80 -10.35
C THR A 114 13.44 11.45 -8.99
N PHE A 115 13.83 12.73 -8.98
CA PHE A 115 14.29 13.41 -7.77
C PHE A 115 13.14 13.76 -6.82
N VAL A 116 12.02 14.27 -7.35
CA VAL A 116 10.87 14.65 -6.50
C VAL A 116 10.18 13.41 -5.89
N SER A 117 10.38 12.23 -6.49
CA SER A 117 9.93 10.94 -5.93
C SER A 117 10.76 10.42 -4.76
N HIS A 118 11.88 11.07 -4.42
CA HIS A 118 12.66 10.71 -3.25
C HIS A 118 11.84 10.91 -1.96
N SER A 119 11.97 9.98 -1.00
CA SER A 119 11.14 9.96 0.22
C SER A 119 11.18 11.28 0.98
N THR A 120 12.36 11.87 1.14
CA THR A 120 12.55 13.17 1.81
C THR A 120 11.72 14.29 1.19
N ILE A 121 11.68 14.38 -0.14
CA ILE A 121 10.97 15.46 -0.84
C ILE A 121 9.48 15.18 -0.86
N ARG A 122 9.09 13.94 -1.20
CA ARG A 122 7.69 13.53 -1.23
C ARG A 122 6.99 13.70 0.11
N ASN A 123 7.70 13.49 1.22
CA ASN A 123 7.12 13.61 2.56
C ASN A 123 6.84 15.07 2.98
N LEU A 124 7.39 16.07 2.27
CA LEU A 124 7.05 17.48 2.51
C LEU A 124 5.62 17.83 2.03
N GLY A 125 5.10 17.09 1.04
CA GLY A 125 3.79 17.36 0.46
C GLY A 125 3.32 16.20 -0.43
N TYR A 126 2.79 15.15 0.18
CA TYR A 126 2.42 13.91 -0.54
C TYR A 126 1.35 14.13 -1.62
N GLU A 127 0.35 14.97 -1.35
CA GLU A 127 -0.73 15.27 -2.30
C GLU A 127 -0.20 16.00 -3.54
N PHE A 128 0.63 17.03 -3.33
CA PHE A 128 1.30 17.78 -4.39
C PHE A 128 2.25 16.89 -5.20
N PHE A 129 3.04 16.05 -4.52
CA PHE A 129 3.88 15.06 -5.16
C PHE A 129 3.06 14.15 -6.08
N LYS A 130 1.98 13.55 -5.57
CA LYS A 130 1.18 12.58 -6.32
C LYS A 130 0.56 13.20 -7.57
N MET A 131 0.06 14.43 -7.46
CA MET A 131 -0.50 15.19 -8.58
C MET A 131 0.57 15.50 -9.64
N THR A 132 1.69 16.11 -9.24
CA THR A 132 2.75 16.51 -10.16
C THR A 132 3.47 15.32 -10.78
N HIS A 133 3.59 14.21 -10.06
CA HIS A 133 4.16 12.97 -10.60
C HIS A 133 3.29 12.39 -11.72
N PHE A 134 1.96 12.33 -11.54
CA PHE A 134 1.07 11.84 -12.59
C PHE A 134 1.07 12.77 -13.82
N LEU A 135 1.00 14.09 -13.59
CA LEU A 135 1.09 15.07 -14.68
C LEU A 135 2.44 14.97 -15.42
N GLY A 136 3.53 14.87 -14.68
CA GLY A 136 4.87 14.69 -15.22
C GLY A 136 5.00 13.40 -16.03
N ALA A 137 4.40 12.29 -15.59
CA ALA A 137 4.40 11.04 -16.33
C ALA A 137 3.68 11.18 -17.68
N VAL A 138 2.55 11.89 -17.74
CA VAL A 138 1.83 12.16 -19.00
C VAL A 138 2.69 13.02 -19.95
N ILE A 139 3.26 14.11 -19.44
CA ILE A 139 4.12 15.00 -20.23
C ILE A 139 5.36 14.24 -20.74
N PHE A 140 5.99 13.45 -19.88
CA PHE A 140 7.12 12.59 -20.26
C PHE A 140 6.74 11.63 -21.37
N MET A 141 5.62 10.91 -21.25
CA MET A 141 5.20 9.94 -22.27
C MET A 141 4.95 10.58 -23.63
N ILE A 142 4.30 11.75 -23.67
CA ILE A 142 4.03 12.48 -24.92
C ILE A 142 5.33 12.95 -25.56
N THR A 143 6.18 13.61 -24.77
CA THR A 143 7.45 14.18 -25.27
C THR A 143 8.44 13.09 -25.66
N PHE A 144 8.50 11.98 -24.91
CA PHE A 144 9.34 10.83 -25.21
C PHE A 144 8.87 10.08 -26.47
N PHE A 145 7.55 9.98 -26.70
CA PHE A 145 6.99 9.42 -27.94
C PHE A 145 7.44 10.21 -29.17
N TRP A 146 7.33 11.55 -29.12
CA TRP A 146 7.82 12.42 -30.20
C TRP A 146 9.33 12.40 -30.35
N HIS A 147 10.08 12.30 -29.24
CA HIS A 147 11.54 12.19 -29.29
C HIS A 147 11.99 10.91 -30.00
N CYS A 148 11.28 9.78 -29.80
CA CYS A 148 11.64 8.51 -30.42
C CYS A 148 11.28 8.42 -31.92
N ASP A 149 10.20 9.09 -32.35
CA ASP A 149 9.73 9.20 -33.74
C ASP A 149 9.86 7.92 -34.61
N HIS A 150 9.40 6.79 -34.09
CA HIS A 150 9.48 5.45 -34.71
C HIS A 150 10.90 4.95 -35.09
N THR A 151 11.94 5.69 -34.70
CA THR A 151 13.34 5.28 -34.87
C THR A 151 13.51 3.85 -34.36
N LEU A 152 14.12 2.98 -35.17
CA LEU A 152 14.34 1.54 -34.93
C LEU A 152 13.20 0.85 -34.15
N THR A 153 11.97 1.01 -34.62
CA THR A 153 10.76 0.37 -34.08
C THR A 153 10.42 0.72 -32.62
N SER A 154 10.89 1.87 -32.14
CA SER A 154 10.65 2.35 -30.77
C SER A 154 9.17 2.33 -30.35
N TRP A 155 8.24 2.54 -31.28
CA TRP A 155 6.80 2.51 -31.04
C TRP A 155 6.29 1.16 -30.52
N ASP A 156 6.97 0.05 -30.81
CA ASP A 156 6.59 -1.27 -30.29
C ASP A 156 6.65 -1.28 -28.75
N TYR A 157 7.63 -0.59 -28.16
CA TYR A 157 7.74 -0.44 -26.71
C TYR A 157 6.61 0.43 -26.12
N PHE A 158 6.14 1.44 -26.85
CA PHE A 158 4.98 2.25 -26.44
C PHE A 158 3.70 1.43 -26.49
N ILE A 159 3.50 0.64 -27.55
CA ILE A 159 2.35 -0.27 -27.69
C ILE A 159 2.38 -1.31 -26.57
N ALA A 160 3.52 -1.94 -26.31
CA ALA A 160 3.68 -2.88 -25.20
C ALA A 160 3.40 -2.24 -23.84
N THR A 161 3.89 -1.01 -23.62
CA THR A 161 3.62 -0.24 -22.40
C THR A 161 2.13 0.04 -22.23
N ALA A 162 1.45 0.48 -23.28
CA ALA A 162 0.01 0.73 -23.26
C ALA A 162 -0.78 -0.57 -23.00
N ALA A 163 -0.42 -1.67 -23.65
CA ALA A 163 -1.05 -2.97 -23.46
C ALA A 163 -0.91 -3.49 -22.02
N LEU A 164 0.23 -3.23 -21.37
CA LEU A 164 0.44 -3.61 -19.96
C LEU A 164 -0.27 -2.66 -18.99
N TYR A 165 -0.22 -1.36 -19.23
CA TYR A 165 -0.67 -0.34 -18.29
C TYR A 165 -2.17 -0.05 -18.35
N VAL A 166 -2.74 0.12 -19.55
CA VAL A 166 -4.12 0.62 -19.71
C VAL A 166 -5.15 -0.33 -19.09
N PRO A 167 -5.14 -1.65 -19.33
CA PRO A 167 -6.09 -2.57 -18.70
C PRO A 167 -5.98 -2.55 -17.17
N CYS A 168 -4.75 -2.51 -16.67
CA CYS A 168 -4.41 -2.45 -15.24
C CYS A 168 -4.88 -1.14 -14.57
N TYR A 169 -4.83 -0.03 -15.30
CA TYR A 169 -5.32 1.27 -14.84
C TYR A 169 -6.84 1.36 -14.87
N VAL A 170 -7.49 0.84 -15.91
CA VAL A 170 -8.95 0.93 -16.12
C VAL A 170 -9.72 -0.04 -15.23
N TYR A 171 -9.19 -1.24 -15.00
CA TYR A 171 -9.89 -2.28 -14.22
C TYR A 171 -10.34 -1.83 -12.82
N PRO A 172 -9.53 -1.17 -11.97
CA PRO A 172 -9.98 -0.64 -10.68
C PRO A 172 -11.18 0.31 -10.78
N TRP A 173 -11.22 1.15 -11.81
CA TRP A 173 -12.35 2.06 -12.07
C TRP A 173 -13.60 1.29 -12.45
N LEU A 174 -13.49 0.33 -13.37
CA LEU A 174 -14.61 -0.55 -13.74
C LEU A 174 -15.15 -1.29 -12.51
N ARG A 175 -14.27 -1.90 -11.71
CA ARG A 175 -14.65 -2.58 -10.47
C ARG A 175 -15.36 -1.62 -9.50
N THR A 176 -14.86 -0.40 -9.34
CA THR A 176 -15.47 0.60 -8.46
C THR A 176 -16.86 1.00 -8.95
N CYS A 177 -17.02 1.29 -10.24
CA CYS A 177 -18.30 1.71 -10.83
C CYS A 177 -19.34 0.59 -10.82
N PHE A 178 -18.96 -0.63 -11.21
CA PHE A 178 -19.91 -1.72 -11.48
C PHE A 178 -20.11 -2.68 -10.29
N LYS A 179 -19.09 -2.90 -9.45
CA LYS A 179 -19.18 -3.84 -8.32
C LYS A 179 -19.40 -3.12 -7.00
N ASN A 180 -18.56 -2.14 -6.69
CA ASN A 180 -18.61 -1.45 -5.41
C ASN A 180 -19.67 -0.32 -5.41
N GLY A 181 -20.00 0.20 -6.59
CA GLY A 181 -20.96 1.29 -6.77
C GLY A 181 -20.43 2.64 -6.26
N ILE A 182 -21.01 3.71 -6.82
CA ILE A 182 -20.56 5.09 -6.60
C ILE A 182 -21.31 5.83 -5.48
N ASN A 183 -22.37 5.22 -4.94
CA ASN A 183 -23.26 5.82 -3.92
C ASN A 183 -22.95 5.35 -2.49
N GLN A 184 -21.72 4.88 -2.23
CA GLN A 184 -21.34 4.48 -0.88
C GLN A 184 -21.19 5.70 0.03
N ARG A 185 -21.55 5.51 1.30
CA ARG A 185 -21.45 6.52 2.34
C ARG A 185 -20.66 5.96 3.51
N ALA A 186 -19.72 6.75 4.00
CA ALA A 186 -18.91 6.47 5.15
C ALA A 186 -19.46 7.20 6.37
N GLN A 187 -19.71 6.48 7.45
CA GLN A 187 -19.97 7.10 8.75
C GLN A 187 -18.64 7.50 9.37
N VAL A 188 -18.51 8.77 9.76
CA VAL A 188 -17.30 9.32 10.36
C VAL A 188 -17.54 9.62 11.83
N VAL A 189 -16.71 9.04 12.70
CA VAL A 189 -16.77 9.20 14.16
C VAL A 189 -15.37 9.47 14.69
N VAL A 190 -15.24 10.39 15.64
CA VAL A 190 -13.98 10.63 16.35
C VAL A 190 -14.00 9.87 17.66
N GLU A 191 -13.00 9.01 17.87
CA GLU A 191 -12.77 8.25 19.09
C GLU A 191 -12.04 9.11 20.14
N ASP A 192 -12.20 8.77 21.42
CA ASP A 192 -11.61 9.50 22.55
C ASP A 192 -10.07 9.63 22.47
N CYS A 193 -9.42 8.68 21.81
CA CYS A 193 -7.96 8.68 21.61
C CYS A 193 -7.47 9.55 20.45
N GLY A 194 -8.39 10.25 19.76
CA GLY A 194 -8.08 11.06 18.59
C GLY A 194 -8.06 10.30 17.27
N PHE A 195 -8.37 9.00 17.25
CA PHE A 195 -8.57 8.30 15.98
C PHE A 195 -9.90 8.70 15.33
N THR A 196 -9.90 8.84 14.02
CA THR A 196 -11.13 8.91 13.23
C THR A 196 -11.50 7.50 12.81
N ARG A 197 -12.60 6.99 13.37
CA ARG A 197 -13.23 5.73 12.95
C ARG A 197 -14.13 5.98 11.75
N ILE A 198 -13.91 5.20 10.70
CA ILE A 198 -14.70 5.24 9.47
C ILE A 198 -15.35 3.89 9.26
N THR A 199 -16.67 3.88 9.15
CA THR A 199 -17.47 2.67 8.91
C THR A 199 -18.15 2.77 7.56
N ILE A 200 -17.98 1.76 6.71
CA ILE A 200 -18.57 1.68 5.36
C ILE A 200 -19.22 0.31 5.18
N PRO A 201 -20.50 0.23 4.77
CA PRO A 201 -21.13 -1.05 4.45
C PRO A 201 -20.39 -1.77 3.31
N ALA A 202 -19.98 -3.02 3.56
CA ALA A 202 -19.21 -3.80 2.59
C ALA A 202 -20.10 -4.33 1.46
N LYS A 203 -19.50 -4.44 0.27
CA LYS A 203 -20.12 -5.05 -0.93
C LYS A 203 -19.26 -6.15 -1.54
N PHE A 204 -18.23 -6.55 -0.82
CA PHE A 204 -17.29 -7.58 -1.21
C PHE A 204 -16.65 -8.16 0.05
N ASP A 205 -16.16 -9.39 -0.06
CA ASP A 205 -15.42 -10.02 1.03
C ASP A 205 -13.95 -9.57 1.04
N TRP A 206 -13.35 -9.60 2.22
CA TRP A 206 -11.95 -9.28 2.44
C TRP A 206 -11.33 -10.21 3.48
N LYS A 207 -10.01 -10.17 3.56
CA LYS A 207 -9.20 -10.96 4.48
C LYS A 207 -8.44 -10.02 5.43
N PRO A 208 -8.10 -10.47 6.64
CA PRO A 208 -7.26 -9.69 7.55
C PRO A 208 -5.93 -9.27 6.91
N GLY A 209 -5.51 -8.05 7.25
CA GLY A 209 -4.32 -7.40 6.69
C GLY A 209 -4.52 -6.78 5.31
N GLN A 210 -5.72 -6.87 4.70
CA GLN A 210 -6.01 -6.16 3.45
C GLN A 210 -6.32 -4.68 3.71
N HIS A 211 -6.11 -3.87 2.68
CA HIS A 211 -6.40 -2.43 2.71
C HIS A 211 -7.23 -2.01 1.51
N CYS A 212 -7.89 -0.86 1.64
CA CYS A 212 -8.66 -0.22 0.58
C CYS A 212 -8.11 1.18 0.32
N PHE A 213 -8.31 1.66 -0.90
CA PHE A 213 -8.12 3.06 -1.24
C PHE A 213 -9.47 3.77 -1.17
N LEU A 214 -9.57 4.76 -0.29
CA LEU A 214 -10.76 5.58 -0.11
C LEU A 214 -10.60 6.91 -0.84
N ARG A 215 -11.66 7.35 -1.53
CA ARG A 215 -11.77 8.68 -2.14
C ARG A 215 -13.01 9.36 -1.59
N PHE A 216 -12.85 10.46 -0.87
CA PHE A 216 -13.96 11.19 -0.29
C PHE A 216 -14.36 12.33 -1.22
N THR A 217 -15.55 12.26 -1.80
CA THR A 217 -16.01 13.24 -2.80
C THR A 217 -16.65 14.47 -2.16
N GLY A 218 -16.93 14.44 -0.86
CA GLY A 218 -17.55 15.54 -0.11
C GLY A 218 -16.62 16.71 0.25
N PHE A 219 -15.29 16.57 0.10
CA PHE A 219 -14.32 17.59 0.54
C PHE A 219 -13.77 18.47 -0.61
N GLY A 220 -14.48 18.54 -1.73
CA GLY A 220 -14.12 19.33 -2.91
C GLY A 220 -13.36 18.55 -3.99
N LEU A 221 -13.28 19.15 -5.18
CA LEU A 221 -12.70 18.53 -6.39
C LEU A 221 -11.27 17.97 -6.23
N PRO A 222 -10.28 18.69 -5.65
CA PRO A 222 -8.93 18.14 -5.54
C PRO A 222 -8.87 16.89 -4.67
N HIS A 223 -9.69 16.81 -3.61
CA HIS A 223 -9.77 15.67 -2.70
C HIS A 223 -10.57 14.50 -3.29
N ALA A 224 -11.57 14.80 -4.13
CA ALA A 224 -12.36 13.78 -4.83
C ALA A 224 -11.50 12.93 -5.80
N ILE A 225 -10.42 13.51 -6.34
CA ILE A 225 -9.52 12.84 -7.28
C ILE A 225 -8.44 12.04 -6.55
N LEU A 226 -8.10 12.42 -5.32
CA LEU A 226 -7.06 11.77 -4.53
C LEU A 226 -7.61 10.53 -3.81
N SER A 227 -6.88 9.42 -3.94
CA SER A 227 -7.12 8.20 -3.18
C SER A 227 -6.10 8.03 -2.06
N HIS A 228 -6.58 7.64 -0.88
CA HIS A 228 -5.76 7.41 0.30
C HIS A 228 -5.89 5.94 0.76
N PRO A 229 -4.76 5.23 0.97
CA PRO A 229 -4.79 3.84 1.44
C PRO A 229 -5.08 3.77 2.94
N PHE A 230 -6.02 2.91 3.33
CA PHE A 230 -6.32 2.60 4.73
C PHE A 230 -6.54 1.10 4.90
N THR A 231 -5.93 0.53 5.93
CA THR A 231 -6.10 -0.90 6.27
C THR A 231 -7.47 -1.15 6.86
N ILE A 232 -8.13 -2.20 6.38
CA ILE A 232 -9.38 -2.68 6.96
C ILE A 232 -9.07 -3.29 8.34
N CYS A 233 -9.73 -2.78 9.36
CA CYS A 233 -9.52 -3.12 10.77
C CYS A 233 -10.67 -3.97 11.34
N SER A 234 -11.62 -4.38 10.50
CA SER A 234 -12.72 -5.29 10.82
C SER A 234 -12.55 -6.63 10.10
N SER A 235 -13.30 -7.65 10.54
CA SER A 235 -13.50 -8.90 9.82
C SER A 235 -14.92 -8.97 9.22
N PRO A 236 -15.14 -9.70 8.12
CA PRO A 236 -16.48 -9.90 7.56
C PRO A 236 -17.43 -10.48 8.61
N SER A 237 -18.74 -10.18 8.58
CA SER A 237 -19.68 -10.85 9.48
C SER A 237 -19.79 -12.34 9.16
N THR A 238 -20.00 -13.16 10.19
CA THR A 238 -20.28 -14.59 10.06
C THR A 238 -21.77 -14.88 9.94
N GLN A 239 -22.64 -13.91 10.23
CA GLN A 239 -24.08 -14.09 10.18
C GLN A 239 -24.59 -13.82 8.75
N PRO A 240 -25.35 -14.74 8.14
CA PRO A 240 -25.83 -14.58 6.75
C PRO A 240 -26.68 -13.32 6.52
N ASP A 241 -27.42 -12.88 7.54
CA ASP A 241 -28.35 -11.75 7.45
C ASP A 241 -27.74 -10.41 7.91
N GLU A 242 -26.50 -10.40 8.39
CA GLU A 242 -25.83 -9.20 8.86
C GLU A 242 -24.93 -8.62 7.77
N GLN A 243 -25.18 -7.36 7.39
CA GLN A 243 -24.33 -6.67 6.45
C GLN A 243 -22.94 -6.45 7.05
N SER A 244 -21.93 -7.02 6.42
CA SER A 244 -20.54 -6.82 6.81
C SER A 244 -20.14 -5.34 6.69
N GLU A 245 -19.32 -4.84 7.62
CA GLU A 245 -18.86 -3.45 7.62
C GLU A 245 -17.33 -3.37 7.52
N LEU A 246 -16.85 -2.49 6.65
CA LEU A 246 -15.45 -2.10 6.56
C LEU A 246 -15.19 -1.00 7.60
N VAL A 247 -14.37 -1.30 8.61
CA VAL A 247 -13.98 -0.35 9.65
C VAL A 247 -12.53 0.06 9.45
N PHE A 248 -12.27 1.36 9.49
CA PHE A 248 -10.93 1.94 9.39
C PHE A 248 -10.68 2.84 10.59
N TYR A 249 -9.53 2.73 11.24
CA TYR A 249 -9.07 3.67 12.26
C TYR A 249 -7.93 4.50 11.70
N ILE A 250 -8.16 5.81 11.61
CA ILE A 250 -7.23 6.75 10.96
C ILE A 250 -6.68 7.70 12.02
N ARG A 251 -5.35 7.75 12.14
CA ARG A 251 -4.70 8.82 12.91
C ARG A 251 -4.71 10.09 12.09
N HIS A 252 -5.18 11.18 12.67
CA HIS A 252 -5.03 12.48 12.04
C HIS A 252 -3.54 12.82 11.93
N GLN A 253 -3.13 13.15 10.71
CA GLN A 253 -1.82 13.68 10.36
C GLN A 253 -2.05 15.04 9.68
N SER A 254 -1.09 15.56 8.92
CA SER A 254 -1.27 16.76 8.11
C SER A 254 -2.29 16.59 6.97
N ASN A 255 -2.80 17.72 6.46
CA ASN A 255 -3.62 17.83 5.25
C ASN A 255 -4.98 17.10 5.33
N PHE A 256 -5.25 16.16 4.41
CA PHE A 256 -6.56 15.52 4.30
C PHE A 256 -7.05 14.86 5.59
N THR A 257 -6.19 14.12 6.29
CA THR A 257 -6.59 13.41 7.52
C THR A 257 -6.90 14.36 8.68
N ALA A 258 -6.22 15.51 8.79
CA ALA A 258 -6.60 16.57 9.73
C ALA A 258 -7.96 17.19 9.39
N ARG A 259 -8.25 17.42 8.10
CA ARG A 259 -9.57 17.92 7.67
C ARG A 259 -10.68 16.92 7.96
N LEU A 260 -10.42 15.64 7.74
CA LEU A 260 -11.36 14.56 8.01
C LEU A 260 -11.65 14.45 9.52
N TYR A 261 -10.62 14.58 10.34
CA TYR A 261 -10.75 14.63 11.81
C TYR A 261 -11.57 15.85 12.26
N GLN A 262 -11.23 17.05 11.76
CA GLN A 262 -11.96 18.28 12.09
C GLN A 262 -13.44 18.19 11.67
N HIS A 263 -13.72 17.64 10.50
CA HIS A 263 -15.08 17.42 10.03
C HIS A 263 -15.85 16.44 10.94
N GLY A 264 -15.19 15.38 11.42
CA GLY A 264 -15.77 14.43 12.37
C GLY A 264 -16.05 15.04 13.75
N LEU A 265 -15.26 16.02 14.18
CA LEU A 265 -15.51 16.79 15.41
C LEU A 265 -16.71 17.73 15.25
N GLU A 266 -16.78 18.45 14.13
CA GLU A 266 -17.84 19.43 13.86
C GLU A 266 -19.19 18.77 13.55
N ASN A 267 -19.18 17.60 12.92
CA ASN A 267 -20.39 16.92 12.46
C ASN A 267 -20.39 15.44 12.89
N PRO A 268 -20.62 15.13 14.17
CA PRO A 268 -20.58 13.75 14.68
C PRO A 268 -21.57 12.84 13.95
N ASN A 269 -21.16 11.59 13.65
CA ASN A 269 -21.97 10.57 12.98
C ASN A 269 -22.48 10.93 11.58
N THR A 270 -21.83 11.87 10.89
CA THR A 270 -22.23 12.28 9.54
C THR A 270 -21.85 11.24 8.50
N LEU A 271 -22.72 11.09 7.50
CA LEU A 271 -22.50 10.24 6.33
C LEU A 271 -21.82 11.04 5.21
N VAL A 272 -20.57 10.69 4.91
CA VAL A 272 -19.79 11.33 3.85
C VAL A 272 -19.75 10.43 2.61
N PRO A 273 -20.03 10.96 1.41
CA PRO A 273 -19.87 10.21 0.16
C PRO A 273 -18.43 9.72 -0.05
N VAL A 274 -18.27 8.43 -0.33
CA VAL A 274 -16.97 7.76 -0.47
C VAL A 274 -16.98 6.79 -1.64
N LEU A 275 -15.87 6.70 -2.37
CA LEU A 275 -15.60 5.61 -3.30
C LEU A 275 -14.56 4.67 -2.67
N VAL A 276 -14.88 3.38 -2.67
CA VAL A 276 -14.03 2.32 -2.12
C VAL A 276 -13.41 1.53 -3.27
N GLU A 277 -12.09 1.55 -3.36
CA GLU A 277 -11.30 0.80 -4.33
C GLU A 277 -10.47 -0.25 -3.57
N GLY A 278 -10.82 -1.53 -3.69
CA GLY A 278 -10.19 -2.58 -2.90
C GLY A 278 -11.04 -3.85 -2.82
N PRO A 279 -10.58 -4.89 -2.10
CA PRO A 279 -9.41 -4.87 -1.23
C PRO A 279 -8.11 -5.17 -1.99
N TYR A 280 -6.98 -4.76 -1.42
CA TYR A 280 -5.62 -5.00 -1.91
C TYR A 280 -4.73 -5.55 -0.79
N GLY A 281 -3.63 -6.21 -1.19
CA GLY A 281 -2.66 -6.77 -0.24
C GLY A 281 -3.26 -7.92 0.57
N GLY A 282 -2.92 -7.96 1.84
CA GLY A 282 -3.26 -9.05 2.76
C GLY A 282 -2.07 -9.93 3.09
N ILE A 283 -2.29 -10.83 4.05
CA ILE A 283 -1.31 -11.84 4.44
C ILE A 283 -1.50 -13.13 3.66
N ASN A 284 -0.47 -13.97 3.65
CA ASN A 284 -0.62 -15.34 3.18
C ASN A 284 -1.43 -16.14 4.22
N LEU A 285 -2.72 -16.35 3.92
CA LEU A 285 -3.62 -17.11 4.80
C LEU A 285 -3.20 -18.56 5.01
N GLN A 286 -2.51 -19.18 4.04
CA GLN A 286 -2.04 -20.54 4.20
C GLN A 286 -0.93 -20.62 5.25
N ASN A 287 0.00 -19.66 5.25
CA ASN A 287 1.02 -19.55 6.30
C ASN A 287 0.39 -19.24 7.65
N TYR A 288 -0.64 -18.39 7.69
CA TYR A 288 -1.39 -18.09 8.91
C TYR A 288 -2.09 -19.33 9.47
N ASN A 289 -2.86 -20.06 8.65
CA ASN A 289 -3.60 -21.25 9.06
C ASN A 289 -2.69 -22.44 9.44
N ASN A 290 -1.50 -22.52 8.84
CA ASN A 290 -0.53 -23.59 9.12
C ASN A 290 0.40 -23.27 10.30
N SER A 291 0.22 -22.14 10.97
CA SER A 291 1.03 -21.75 12.12
C SER A 291 0.36 -22.22 13.42
N ASP A 292 1.13 -22.82 14.32
CA ASP A 292 0.63 -23.17 15.66
C ASP A 292 0.61 -21.95 16.60
N ARG A 293 1.53 -21.00 16.39
CA ARG A 293 1.72 -19.82 17.25
C ARG A 293 1.79 -18.57 16.40
N LEU A 294 0.95 -17.59 16.69
CA LEU A 294 0.94 -16.31 15.99
C LEU A 294 1.57 -15.23 16.85
N LEU A 295 2.54 -14.50 16.28
CA LEU A 295 3.10 -13.28 16.87
C LEU A 295 2.72 -12.09 15.98
N VAL A 296 1.91 -11.19 16.53
CA VAL A 296 1.50 -9.95 15.86
C VAL A 296 2.21 -8.78 16.52
N VAL A 297 3.05 -8.08 15.77
CA VAL A 297 3.79 -6.91 16.28
C VAL A 297 3.35 -5.66 15.52
N ALA A 298 2.94 -4.62 16.24
CA ALA A 298 2.53 -3.35 15.66
C ALA A 298 3.11 -2.16 16.43
N GLY A 299 3.18 -1.01 15.74
CA GLY A 299 3.68 0.24 16.28
C GLY A 299 2.76 1.42 15.96
N GLY A 300 2.56 2.31 16.93
CA GLY A 300 1.80 3.55 16.76
C GLY A 300 0.37 3.33 16.25
N SER A 301 -0.01 3.99 15.15
CA SER A 301 -1.34 3.82 14.53
C SER A 301 -1.56 2.44 13.91
N GLY A 302 -0.52 1.60 13.81
CA GLY A 302 -0.63 0.20 13.40
C GLY A 302 -1.38 -0.67 14.40
N ALA A 303 -1.73 -0.17 15.60
CA ALA A 303 -2.54 -0.89 16.58
C ALA A 303 -3.84 -1.45 15.99
N SER A 304 -4.51 -0.67 15.15
CA SER A 304 -5.78 -1.06 14.51
C SER A 304 -5.63 -2.22 13.52
N TRP A 305 -4.44 -2.40 12.94
CA TRP A 305 -4.12 -3.52 12.06
C TRP A 305 -4.15 -4.87 12.79
N CYS A 306 -3.93 -4.89 14.10
CA CYS A 306 -3.96 -6.12 14.91
C CYS A 306 -5.37 -6.66 15.14
N LEU A 307 -6.38 -5.79 15.17
CA LEU A 307 -7.77 -6.13 15.53
C LEU A 307 -8.36 -7.29 14.71
N PRO A 308 -8.30 -7.29 13.36
CA PRO A 308 -8.87 -8.38 12.58
C PRO A 308 -8.14 -9.72 12.78
N PHE A 309 -6.87 -9.73 13.20
CA PHE A 309 -6.15 -10.97 13.54
C PHE A 309 -6.58 -11.52 14.89
N ILE A 310 -6.80 -10.65 15.88
CA ILE A 310 -7.35 -11.03 17.19
C ILE A 310 -8.74 -11.60 17.00
N GLU A 311 -9.57 -10.93 16.20
CA GLU A 311 -10.93 -11.38 15.90
C GLU A 311 -10.93 -12.72 15.16
N GLN A 312 -10.10 -12.89 14.13
CA GLN A 312 -10.01 -14.14 13.38
C GLN A 312 -9.56 -15.30 14.27
N PHE A 313 -8.50 -15.10 15.07
CA PHE A 313 -8.06 -16.11 16.04
C PHE A 313 -9.18 -16.45 17.04
N ALA A 314 -9.95 -15.45 17.48
CA ALA A 314 -11.05 -15.64 18.40
C ALA A 314 -12.16 -16.50 17.79
N ARG A 315 -12.53 -16.21 16.54
CA ARG A 315 -13.53 -16.96 15.77
C ARG A 315 -13.11 -18.41 15.58
N ASP A 316 -11.91 -18.64 15.05
CA ASP A 316 -11.38 -19.97 14.75
C ASP A 316 -11.33 -20.87 16.00
N ASN A 317 -11.14 -20.28 17.18
CA ASN A 317 -11.09 -20.99 18.45
C ASN A 317 -12.41 -21.02 19.23
N SER A 318 -13.45 -20.33 18.76
CA SER A 318 -14.78 -20.32 19.37
C SER A 318 -15.74 -21.34 18.74
N MET A 319 -15.45 -21.83 17.53
CA MET A 319 -16.29 -22.80 16.82
C MET A 319 -16.13 -24.22 17.40
N PRO A 320 -17.22 -24.92 17.78
CA PRO A 320 -17.16 -26.32 18.22
C PRO A 320 -16.69 -27.26 17.08
N ALA A 321 -15.93 -28.29 17.44
CA ALA A 321 -15.35 -29.28 16.52
C ALA A 321 -16.38 -30.04 15.64
N ASP A 322 -17.67 -29.95 15.96
CA ASP A 322 -18.74 -30.69 15.29
C ASP A 322 -19.32 -29.97 14.05
N ALA A 323 -19.02 -28.67 13.85
CA ALA A 323 -19.56 -27.89 12.73
C ALA A 323 -18.82 -28.12 11.39
N GLU A 324 -17.56 -28.57 11.41
CA GLU A 324 -16.84 -28.96 10.18
C GLU A 324 -17.28 -30.34 9.63
N ARG A 325 -18.07 -31.11 10.40
CA ARG A 325 -18.49 -32.48 10.02
C ARG A 325 -19.81 -32.54 9.24
N GLY A 326 -20.45 -31.40 8.96
CA GLY A 326 -21.83 -31.31 8.51
C GLY A 326 -22.08 -30.66 7.16
N GLN A 327 -21.24 -30.91 6.15
CA GLN A 327 -21.60 -30.61 4.75
C GLN A 327 -21.22 -31.79 3.84
N VAL A 328 -21.97 -32.88 3.97
CA VAL A 328 -22.12 -33.87 2.89
C VAL A 328 -23.51 -33.63 2.31
N THR A 329 -23.57 -32.82 1.25
CA THR A 329 -24.76 -32.73 0.42
C THR A 329 -24.85 -33.96 -0.47
N THR A 330 -25.96 -34.66 -0.37
CA THR A 330 -26.48 -35.64 -1.33
C THR A 330 -26.68 -34.98 -2.70
N ASP A 331 -26.09 -35.54 -3.76
CA ASP A 331 -26.79 -36.05 -4.95
C ASP A 331 -25.85 -36.31 -6.14
N ASP A 332 -26.16 -37.41 -6.81
CA ASP A 332 -25.48 -38.13 -7.89
C ASP A 332 -24.97 -37.34 -9.11
N LYS A 333 -23.72 -37.63 -9.54
CA LYS A 333 -23.38 -38.10 -10.90
C LYS A 333 -21.90 -38.46 -11.08
N GLU A 334 -21.68 -39.55 -11.82
CA GLU A 334 -20.43 -40.24 -12.15
C GLU A 334 -19.32 -39.35 -12.76
N SER A 335 -18.09 -39.46 -12.26
CA SER A 335 -16.86 -39.50 -13.08
C SER A 335 -15.63 -39.97 -12.27
N LEU A 336 -14.68 -40.59 -12.99
CA LEU A 336 -13.57 -41.46 -12.57
C LEU A 336 -12.48 -40.83 -11.66
N PRO A 337 -11.66 -41.63 -10.94
CA PRO A 337 -10.82 -41.16 -9.85
C PRO A 337 -9.46 -40.63 -10.34
N VAL A 338 -9.15 -39.38 -9.99
CA VAL A 338 -7.78 -38.85 -10.01
C VAL A 338 -7.32 -38.73 -8.56
N SER A 339 -6.24 -39.43 -8.26
CA SER A 339 -5.56 -39.54 -6.97
C SER A 339 -5.47 -38.21 -6.20
N ALA A 340 -6.22 -38.13 -5.09
CA ALA A 340 -6.15 -37.05 -4.13
C ALA A 340 -4.78 -37.04 -3.41
N PRO A 341 -4.15 -35.86 -3.20
CA PRO A 341 -3.10 -35.75 -2.20
C PRO A 341 -3.74 -35.84 -0.82
N SER A 342 -3.19 -36.74 -0.01
CA SER A 342 -3.51 -37.01 1.39
C SER A 342 -3.90 -35.79 2.22
N GLY A 343 -5.03 -35.89 2.92
CA GLY A 343 -5.49 -34.92 3.90
C GLY A 343 -4.47 -34.66 5.01
N ARG A 344 -4.28 -33.38 5.32
CA ARG A 344 -3.72 -32.92 6.59
C ARG A 344 -4.82 -32.20 7.34
N ASN A 345 -5.12 -32.68 8.54
CA ASN A 345 -5.98 -32.04 9.53
C ASN A 345 -5.60 -30.55 9.65
N HIS A 346 -6.57 -29.65 9.57
CA HIS A 346 -6.34 -28.23 9.89
C HIS A 346 -5.88 -28.13 11.35
N SER A 347 -4.60 -27.77 11.56
CA SER A 347 -4.04 -27.53 12.88
C SER A 347 -4.68 -26.28 13.47
N ARG A 348 -5.44 -26.44 14.56
CA ARG A 348 -6.02 -25.33 15.30
C ARG A 348 -4.89 -24.45 15.86
N LEU A 349 -4.96 -23.14 15.60
CA LEU A 349 -4.05 -22.14 16.15
C LEU A 349 -4.00 -22.25 17.68
N LEU A 350 -2.82 -22.54 18.25
CA LEU A 350 -2.66 -22.85 19.68
C LEU A 350 -2.48 -21.61 20.56
N SER A 351 -1.85 -20.54 20.05
CA SER A 351 -1.63 -19.33 20.83
C SER A 351 -1.44 -18.09 19.96
N LEU A 352 -1.88 -16.95 20.48
CA LEU A 352 -1.74 -15.62 19.90
C LEU A 352 -0.99 -14.72 20.88
N ARG A 353 0.10 -14.11 20.43
CA ARG A 353 0.79 -13.03 21.15
C ARG A 353 0.73 -11.75 20.33
N VAL A 354 0.21 -10.69 20.92
CA VAL A 354 0.11 -9.36 20.33
C VAL A 354 1.02 -8.42 21.11
N ILE A 355 1.96 -7.78 20.41
CA ILE A 355 2.88 -6.80 20.97
C ILE A 355 2.63 -5.46 20.28
N LEU A 356 2.18 -4.48 21.04
CA LEU A 356 1.99 -3.11 20.56
C LEU A 356 3.02 -2.19 21.22
N ALA A 357 3.79 -1.45 20.42
CA ALA A 357 4.62 -0.36 20.90
C ALA A 357 4.00 1.00 20.53
N THR A 358 3.74 1.86 21.52
CA THR A 358 3.18 3.20 21.27
C THR A 358 3.85 4.27 22.12
N ARG A 359 3.84 5.51 21.65
CA ARG A 359 4.27 6.70 22.40
C ARG A 359 3.10 7.43 23.06
N ASP A 360 1.88 7.00 22.77
CA ASP A 360 0.65 7.70 23.13
C ASP A 360 -0.19 6.86 24.09
N ILE A 361 -0.39 7.38 25.30
CA ILE A 361 -1.16 6.75 26.37
C ILE A 361 -2.63 6.59 25.96
N SER A 362 -3.20 7.56 25.26
CA SER A 362 -4.58 7.51 24.79
C SER A 362 -4.78 6.37 23.79
N SER A 363 -3.81 6.16 22.90
CA SER A 363 -3.80 5.02 21.98
C SER A 363 -3.70 3.67 22.71
N ARG A 364 -2.93 3.58 23.82
CA ARG A 364 -2.86 2.37 24.66
C ARG A 364 -4.22 2.07 25.29
N ILE A 365 -4.84 3.07 25.93
CA ILE A 365 -6.14 2.89 26.61
C ILE A 365 -7.20 2.45 25.61
N TRP A 366 -7.29 3.15 24.48
CA TRP A 366 -8.21 2.80 23.41
C TRP A 366 -7.98 1.38 22.90
N PHE A 367 -6.73 0.99 22.62
CA PHE A 367 -6.44 -0.33 22.07
C PHE A 367 -6.86 -1.45 23.04
N LEU A 368 -6.53 -1.32 24.32
CA LEU A 368 -6.92 -2.31 25.34
C LEU A 368 -8.44 -2.39 25.50
N ARG A 369 -9.14 -1.24 25.50
CA ARG A 369 -10.60 -1.17 25.53
C ARG A 369 -11.22 -1.89 24.33
N THR A 370 -10.77 -1.55 23.12
CA THR A 370 -11.28 -2.13 21.87
C THR A 370 -11.00 -3.64 21.79
N VAL A 371 -9.85 -4.11 22.27
CA VAL A 371 -9.56 -5.56 22.34
C VAL A 371 -10.48 -6.25 23.35
N GLY A 372 -10.73 -5.65 24.52
CA GLY A 372 -11.67 -6.18 25.50
C GLY A 372 -13.10 -6.29 24.95
N GLU A 373 -13.59 -5.23 24.32
CA GLU A 373 -14.91 -5.21 23.65
C GLU A 373 -14.98 -6.26 22.53
N LEU A 374 -13.92 -6.42 21.75
CA LEU A 374 -13.84 -7.42 20.69
C LEU A 374 -13.93 -8.85 21.25
N LEU A 375 -13.15 -9.16 22.29
CA LEU A 375 -13.13 -10.49 22.91
C LEU A 375 -14.43 -10.81 23.65
N SER A 376 -15.13 -9.80 24.20
CA SER A 376 -16.44 -10.01 24.83
C SER A 376 -17.52 -10.56 23.88
N LYS A 377 -17.33 -10.39 22.56
CA LYS A 377 -18.21 -10.98 21.54
C LYS A 377 -18.04 -12.50 21.41
N TYR A 378 -16.95 -13.06 21.93
CA TYR A 378 -16.60 -14.48 21.81
C TYR A 378 -16.40 -15.12 23.20
N PRO A 379 -17.45 -15.27 24.02
CA PRO A 379 -17.33 -15.75 25.40
C PRO A 379 -16.85 -17.21 25.51
N ALA A 380 -16.94 -17.99 24.43
CA ALA A 380 -16.52 -19.39 24.38
C ALA A 380 -14.99 -19.58 24.27
N ILE A 381 -14.21 -18.51 24.07
CA ILE A 381 -12.77 -18.63 23.93
C ILE A 381 -12.06 -18.73 25.28
N ASN A 382 -11.07 -19.63 25.37
CA ASN A 382 -10.13 -19.59 26.47
C ASN A 382 -9.12 -18.47 26.24
N VAL A 383 -9.29 -17.36 26.96
CA VAL A 383 -8.46 -16.16 26.78
C VAL A 383 -7.00 -16.38 27.17
N SER A 384 -6.69 -17.43 27.95
CA SER A 384 -5.32 -17.82 28.31
C SER A 384 -4.41 -18.06 27.10
N TYR A 385 -4.98 -18.32 25.91
CA TYR A 385 -4.24 -18.48 24.65
C TYR A 385 -3.92 -17.15 23.94
N ILE A 386 -4.42 -16.02 24.44
CA ILE A 386 -4.24 -14.68 23.86
C ILE A 386 -3.47 -13.81 24.85
N HIS A 387 -2.24 -13.46 24.49
CA HIS A 387 -1.40 -12.57 25.28
C HIS A 387 -1.28 -11.21 24.60
N VAL A 388 -1.77 -10.15 25.24
CA VAL A 388 -1.70 -8.78 24.70
C VAL A 388 -0.78 -7.93 25.57
N GLU A 389 0.33 -7.49 24.99
CA GLU A 389 1.35 -6.68 25.65
C GLU A 389 1.44 -5.32 24.96
N VAL A 390 1.25 -4.24 25.73
CA VAL A 390 1.37 -2.87 25.22
C VAL A 390 2.54 -2.18 25.93
N TYR A 391 3.55 -1.82 25.16
CA TYR A 391 4.75 -1.13 25.61
C TYR A 391 4.65 0.36 25.29
N LEU A 392 4.74 1.20 26.33
CA LEU A 392 4.91 2.64 26.18
C LEU A 392 6.39 2.95 25.90
N THR A 393 6.63 3.90 25.00
CA THR A 393 7.98 4.30 24.57
C THR A 393 8.13 5.81 24.59
N GLY A 394 9.35 6.31 24.83
CA GLY A 394 9.62 7.75 25.00
C GLY A 394 9.09 8.30 26.32
N ASP A 395 8.79 9.61 26.37
CA ASP A 395 8.38 10.33 27.58
C ASP A 395 7.14 9.72 28.27
N ALA A 396 6.25 9.09 27.50
CA ALA A 396 5.09 8.37 28.04
C ALA A 396 5.46 7.14 28.88
N ALA A 397 6.62 6.53 28.66
CA ALA A 397 7.13 5.47 29.53
C ALA A 397 7.53 6.04 30.89
N GLU A 398 8.22 7.20 30.90
CA GLU A 398 8.65 7.89 32.11
C GLU A 398 7.46 8.34 32.97
N GLU A 399 6.41 8.90 32.35
CA GLU A 399 5.17 9.26 33.06
C GLU A 399 4.46 8.04 33.68
N SER A 400 4.47 6.89 32.98
CA SER A 400 3.87 5.66 33.51
C SER A 400 4.68 5.06 34.66
N ASP A 401 6.00 5.19 34.63
CA ASP A 401 6.88 4.75 35.71
C ASP A 401 6.79 5.70 36.91
N LEU A 402 6.69 7.02 36.69
CA LEU A 402 6.46 8.03 37.74
C LEU A 402 5.12 7.86 38.45
N ALA A 403 4.05 7.51 37.72
CA ALA A 403 2.74 7.21 38.29
C ALA A 403 2.73 5.92 39.15
N ASN A 404 3.66 5.00 38.90
CA ASN A 404 3.86 3.80 39.72
C ASN A 404 4.74 4.06 40.96
N ILE A 405 5.51 5.17 40.99
CA ILE A 405 6.46 5.50 42.07
C ILE A 405 5.87 6.45 43.12
N THR A 406 4.83 7.24 42.81
CA THR A 406 4.23 8.17 43.77
C THR A 406 3.23 7.48 44.72
N PRO A 407 3.43 7.49 46.06
CA PRO A 407 2.46 6.92 46.99
C PRO A 407 1.20 7.79 47.04
N LYS A 408 0.05 7.26 46.60
CA LYS A 408 -1.24 7.92 46.79
C LYS A 408 -1.64 7.92 48.27
N ASP A 409 -2.03 9.10 48.74
CA ASP A 409 -2.53 9.45 50.09
C ASP A 409 -3.47 8.37 50.70
N PRO A 410 -3.26 7.93 51.97
CA PRO A 410 -4.00 6.82 52.58
C PRO A 410 -5.50 7.07 52.80
N ALA A 411 -5.99 8.31 52.67
CA ALA A 411 -7.41 8.65 52.87
C ALA A 411 -8.33 8.32 51.68
N SER A 412 -7.79 7.97 50.51
CA SER A 412 -8.59 7.64 49.31
C SER A 412 -8.89 6.14 49.14
N GLN A 413 -8.42 5.29 50.06
CA GLN A 413 -8.39 3.83 49.92
C GLN A 413 -9.73 3.09 50.06
N ALA A 414 -10.85 3.77 50.29
CA ALA A 414 -12.16 3.12 50.36
C ALA A 414 -12.97 3.18 49.04
N SER A 415 -12.71 4.15 48.16
CA SER A 415 -13.47 4.32 46.90
C SER A 415 -12.67 3.94 45.65
N PHE A 416 -11.36 3.71 45.76
CA PHE A 416 -10.47 3.42 44.63
C PHE A 416 -10.00 1.96 44.55
N LYS A 417 -10.44 1.09 45.48
CA LYS A 417 -10.06 -0.33 45.49
C LYS A 417 -10.69 -1.17 44.38
N GLU A 418 -11.65 -0.64 43.63
CA GLU A 418 -12.32 -1.37 42.54
C GLU A 418 -11.81 -1.00 41.13
N SER A 419 -10.90 -0.02 40.99
CA SER A 419 -10.48 0.49 39.68
C SER A 419 -8.96 0.45 39.42
N ALA A 420 -8.15 -0.03 40.37
CA ALA A 420 -6.68 0.08 40.31
C ALA A 420 -5.93 -1.26 40.29
N THR A 421 -6.47 -2.29 39.63
CA THR A 421 -5.79 -3.57 39.34
C THR A 421 -5.57 -3.80 37.84
N LEU A 422 -5.24 -2.73 37.08
CA LEU A 422 -4.76 -2.83 35.70
C LEU A 422 -3.22 -2.71 35.68
N ASN A 423 -2.57 -3.77 36.15
CA ASN A 423 -1.11 -3.90 36.06
C ASN A 423 -0.66 -4.09 34.59
N ASN A 424 0.60 -3.72 34.33
CA ASN A 424 1.35 -3.65 33.07
C ASN A 424 1.41 -4.91 32.16
N LYS A 425 0.57 -5.90 32.39
CA LYS A 425 0.36 -7.06 31.54
C LYS A 425 -1.11 -7.46 31.66
N LEU A 426 -1.86 -7.34 30.57
CA LEU A 426 -3.11 -8.11 30.45
C LEU A 426 -2.71 -9.50 29.94
N SER A 427 -2.37 -10.40 30.88
CA SER A 427 -2.73 -11.80 30.68
C SER A 427 -4.20 -11.90 31.04
N ILE A 428 -5.08 -11.88 30.04
CA ILE A 428 -6.47 -12.27 30.26
C ILE A 428 -6.52 -13.79 30.22
#